data_AF-A4BTD8-F1
#
_entry.id   AF-A4BTD8-F1
#
_cell.length_a   1.000
_cell.length_b   1.000
_cell.length_c   1.000
_cell.angle_alpha   90.00
_cell.angle_beta   90.00
_cell.angle_gamma   90.00
#
_symmetry.space_group_name_H-M   'P 1'
#
loop_
_entity.id
_entity.type
_entity.pdbx_description
1 polymer ?
#
loop_
_entity_poly.entity_id
_entity_poly.type
_entity_poly.pdbx_seq_one_letter_code
_entity_poly.pdbx_strand_id
1 'polypeptide(L)' 'MSDHEKQSQDEQLRQLSHDVRECLHAIGLGTELLKNLREDEARFAEICEAIDNERKTAQRLMHELIHAATHDNSNRRAQ' A
#
# COMPACT_ATOMS: atom_id res chain seq x y z
N MET A 1 -19.69 -2.37 19.82
CA MET A 1 -19.45 -2.60 18.39
C MET A 1 -20.28 -3.80 17.99
N SER A 2 -21.18 -3.65 17.02
CA SER A 2 -22.01 -4.74 16.51
C SER A 2 -21.16 -5.71 15.68
N ASP A 3 -21.51 -7.00 15.62
CA ASP A 3 -20.79 -7.99 14.80
C ASP A 3 -20.65 -7.57 13.33
N HIS A 4 -21.61 -6.77 12.85
CA HIS A 4 -21.64 -6.21 11.51
C HIS A 4 -20.54 -5.16 11.25
N GLU A 5 -20.21 -4.35 12.25
CA GLU A 5 -19.16 -3.31 12.17
C GLU A 5 -17.77 -3.95 12.17
N LYS A 6 -17.61 -5.03 12.96
CA LYS A 6 -16.36 -5.80 13.05
C LYS A 6 -16.04 -6.51 11.73
N GLN A 7 -17.03 -7.14 11.11
CA GLN A 7 -16.85 -7.78 9.79
C GLN A 7 -16.49 -6.77 8.70
N SER A 8 -17.16 -5.61 8.66
CA SER A 8 -16.85 -4.56 7.70
C SER A 8 -15.42 -4.02 7.84
N GLN A 9 -14.90 -3.96 9.07
CA GLN A 9 -13.54 -3.46 9.34
C GLN A 9 -12.46 -4.49 9.00
N ASP A 10 -12.69 -5.78 9.28
CA ASP A 10 -11.80 -6.86 8.87
C ASP A 10 -11.67 -6.95 7.34
N GLU A 11 -12.75 -6.69 6.61
CA GLU A 11 -12.75 -6.64 5.16
C GLU A 11 -11.96 -5.44 4.62
N GLN A 12 -12.10 -4.26 5.23
CA GLN A 12 -11.30 -3.08 4.90
C GLN A 12 -9.80 -3.29 5.13
N LEU A 13 -9.42 -3.90 6.25
CA LEU A 13 -8.01 -4.19 6.54
C LEU A 13 -7.40 -5.18 5.54
N ARG A 14 -8.17 -6.21 5.13
CA ARG A 14 -7.75 -7.14 4.09
C ARG A 14 -7.55 -6.44 2.75
N GLN A 15 -8.45 -5.54 2.37
CA GLN A 15 -8.34 -4.77 1.14
C GLN A 15 -7.11 -3.85 1.16
N LEU A 16 -6.91 -3.08 2.24
CA LEU A 16 -5.73 -2.22 2.38
C LEU A 16 -4.43 -3.02 2.36
N SER A 17 -4.39 -4.20 2.99
CA SER A 17 -3.22 -5.07 2.97
C SER A 17 -2.93 -5.64 1.57
N HIS A 18 -3.98 -5.99 0.82
CA HIS A 18 -3.88 -6.39 -0.57
C HIS A 18 -3.31 -5.26 -1.42
N ASP A 19 -3.86 -4.05 -1.30
CA ASP A 19 -3.47 -2.91 -2.14
C ASP A 19 -2.02 -2.46 -1.87
N VAL A 20 -1.57 -2.50 -0.60
CA VAL A 20 -0.15 -2.27 -0.28
C VAL A 20 0.76 -3.31 -0.95
N ARG A 21 0.33 -4.59 -1.00
CA ARG A 21 1.11 -5.65 -1.63
C ARG A 21 1.24 -5.42 -3.13
N GLU A 22 0.16 -5.00 -3.79
CA GLU A 22 0.18 -4.67 -5.22
C GLU A 22 1.13 -3.50 -5.51
N CYS A 23 1.08 -2.42 -4.73
CA CYS A 23 2.04 -1.32 -4.89
C CYS A 23 3.49 -1.77 -4.71
N LEU A 24 3.78 -2.62 -3.71
CA LEU A 24 5.12 -3.19 -3.50
C LEU A 24 5.55 -4.08 -4.67
N HIS A 25 4.63 -4.84 -5.26
CA HIS A 25 4.91 -5.65 -6.44
C HIS A 25 5.27 -4.78 -7.64
N ALA A 26 4.50 -3.72 -7.90
CA ALA A 26 4.78 -2.77 -8.99
C ALA A 26 6.14 -2.07 -8.80
N ILE A 27 6.49 -1.65 -7.58
CA ILE A 27 7.81 -1.11 -7.24
C ILE A 27 8.90 -2.15 -7.54
N GLY A 28 8.71 -3.40 -7.15
CA GLY A 28 9.62 -4.51 -7.43
C GLY A 28 9.92 -4.64 -8.92
N LEU A 29 8.88 -4.74 -9.75
CA LEU A 29 9.00 -4.82 -11.21
C LEU A 29 9.71 -3.59 -11.80
N GLY A 30 9.35 -2.38 -11.35
CA GLY A 30 10.03 -1.16 -11.78
C GLY A 30 11.53 -1.21 -11.50
N THR A 31 11.94 -1.62 -10.28
CA THR A 31 13.36 -1.72 -9.94
C THR A 31 14.10 -2.79 -10.75
N GLU A 32 13.44 -3.89 -11.13
CA GLU A 32 13.99 -4.90 -12.03
C GLU A 32 14.19 -4.37 -13.45
N LEU A 33 13.24 -3.57 -13.96
CA LEU A 33 13.37 -2.91 -15.25
C LEU A 33 14.55 -1.93 -15.25
N LEU A 34 14.70 -1.11 -14.20
CA LEU A 34 15.80 -0.16 -14.07
C LEU A 34 17.18 -0.84 -14.10
N LYS A 35 17.33 -2.03 -13.50
CA LYS A 35 18.60 -2.79 -13.53
C LYS A 35 19.02 -3.22 -14.94
N ASN A 36 18.07 -3.33 -15.86
CA ASN A 36 18.28 -3.80 -17.22
C ASN A 36 18.32 -2.66 -18.26
N LEU A 37 17.98 -1.43 -17.85
CA LEU A 37 18.04 -0.25 -18.71
C LEU A 37 19.42 0.40 -18.64
N ARG A 38 20.21 0.25 -19.72
CA ARG A 38 21.55 0.85 -19.80
C ARG A 38 21.64 2.12 -20.65
N GLU A 39 20.69 2.41 -21.55
CA GLU A 39 20.91 3.44 -22.59
C GLU A 39 19.68 4.29 -22.97
N ASP A 40 18.53 4.14 -22.30
CA ASP A 40 17.31 4.91 -22.62
C ASP A 40 16.87 5.77 -21.43
N GLU A 41 17.30 7.03 -21.44
CA GLU A 41 17.06 8.01 -20.37
C GLU A 41 15.57 8.39 -20.25
N ALA A 42 14.85 8.49 -21.37
CA ALA A 42 13.42 8.80 -21.36
C ALA A 42 12.63 7.68 -20.68
N ARG A 43 12.89 6.43 -21.08
CA ARG A 43 12.26 5.26 -20.48
C ARG A 43 12.69 5.05 -19.02
N PHE A 44 13.93 5.38 -18.67
CA PHE A 44 14.40 5.39 -17.29
C PHE A 44 13.61 6.38 -16.43
N ALA A 45 13.38 7.60 -16.92
CA ALA A 45 12.61 8.62 -16.23
C ALA A 45 11.15 8.18 -16.02
N GLU A 46 10.51 7.61 -17.04
CA GLU A 46 9.14 7.07 -16.94
C GLU A 46 9.01 5.97 -15.88
N ILE A 47 9.97 5.03 -15.84
CA ILE A 47 9.97 3.95 -14.86
C ILE A 47 10.22 4.49 -13.44
N CYS A 48 11.14 5.45 -13.30
CA CYS A 48 11.38 6.10 -12.00
C CYS A 48 10.13 6.84 -11.49
N GLU A 49 9.42 7.55 -12.37
CA GLU A 49 8.18 8.24 -12.02
C GLU A 49 7.08 7.24 -11.60
N ALA A 50 6.93 6.14 -12.34
CA ALA A 50 5.99 5.08 -11.99
C ALA A 50 6.30 4.47 -10.61
N ILE A 51 7.58 4.18 -10.31
CA ILE A 51 8.00 3.67 -9.00
C ILE A 51 7.70 4.69 -7.89
N ASP A 52 7.98 5.98 -8.10
CA ASP A 52 7.74 7.00 -7.08
C ASP A 52 6.24 7.19 -6.80
N ASN A 53 5.40 7.09 -7.84
CA ASN A 53 3.95 7.12 -7.68
C ASN A 53 3.42 5.93 -6.88
N GLU A 54 3.88 4.71 -7.18
CA GLU A 54 3.51 3.52 -6.41
C GLU A 54 4.03 3.57 -4.97
N ARG A 55 5.25 4.09 -4.76
CA ARG A 55 5.81 4.32 -3.42
C ARG A 55 4.94 5.26 -2.59
N LYS A 56 4.49 6.38 -3.16
CA LYS A 56 3.59 7.33 -2.49
C LYS A 56 2.24 6.67 -2.16
N THR A 57 1.70 5.88 -3.09
CA THR A 57 0.43 5.16 -2.89
C THR A 57 0.56 4.13 -1.76
N ALA A 58 1.61 3.30 -1.77
CA ALA A 58 1.89 2.35 -0.70
C ALA A 58 2.03 3.04 0.67
N GLN A 59 2.75 4.17 0.72
CA GLN A 59 2.92 4.93 1.95
C GLN A 59 1.59 5.46 2.50
N ARG A 60 0.71 5.98 1.64
CA ARG A 60 -0.64 6.41 2.02
C ARG A 60 -1.48 5.25 2.55
N LEU A 61 -1.52 4.13 1.83
CA LEU A 61 -2.29 2.94 2.22
C LEU A 61 -1.77 2.33 3.52
N MET A 62 -0.45 2.35 3.76
CA MET A 62 0.12 1.96 5.05
C MET A 62 -0.35 2.85 6.20
N HIS A 63 -0.40 4.17 6.02
CA HIS A 63 -0.95 5.06 7.04
C HIS A 63 -2.43 4.77 7.30
N GLU A 64 -3.23 4.55 6.25
CA GLU A 64 -4.64 4.16 6.36
C GLU A 64 -4.81 2.84 7.11
N LEU A 65 -3.96 1.84 6.81
CA LEU A 65 -3.96 0.53 7.47
C LEU A 65 -3.57 0.62 8.95
N ILE A 66 -2.53 1.40 9.29
CA ILE A 66 -2.13 1.66 10.68
C ILE A 66 -3.26 2.38 11.44
N HIS A 67 -3.89 3.38 10.82
CA HIS A 67 -5.00 4.12 11.43
C HIS A 67 -6.21 3.20 11.67
N ALA A 68 -6.60 2.40 10.67
CA ALA A 68 -7.69 1.43 10.79
C ALA A 68 -7.44 0.38 11.88
N ALA A 69 -6.19 -0.09 12.03
CA ALA A 69 -5.80 -1.08 13.04
C ALA A 69 -5.70 -0.48 14.47
N THR A 70 -5.30 0.78 14.60
CA THR A 70 -5.15 1.47 15.91
C THR A 70 -6.49 1.96 16.48
N HIS A 71 -7.45 2.32 15.63
CA HIS A 71 -8.82 2.63 16.06
C HIS A 71 -9.56 1.41 16.64
N ASP A 72 -9.31 0.18 16.15
CA ASP A 72 -9.87 -1.06 16.72
C ASP A 72 -9.37 -1.31 18.17
N ASN A 73 -8.08 -1.06 18.43
CA ASN A 73 -7.49 -1.23 19.77
C ASN A 73 -8.01 -0.22 20.80
N SER A 74 -8.38 0.97 20.34
CA SER A 74 -8.88 2.05 21.21
C SER A 74 -10.32 1.80 21.65
N ASN A 75 -11.16 1.24 20.77
CA ASN A 75 -12.53 0.83 21.09
C ASN A 75 -12.59 -0.42 21.98
N ARG A 76 -11.61 -1.34 21.89
CA ARG A 76 -11.54 -2.53 22.76
C ARG A 76 -11.05 -2.27 24.18
N ARG A 77 -10.32 -1.18 24.44
CA ARG A 77 -9.81 -0.83 25.77
C ARG A 77 -10.77 0.04 26.60
N ALA A 78 -11.79 0.60 25.96
CA ALA A 78 -12.82 1.41 26.60
C ALA A 78 -14.11 0.62 26.94
N GLN A 79 -14.12 -0.69 26.63
CA GLN A 79 -15.14 -1.66 27.05
C GLN A 79 -14.53 -2.63 28.07
#